data_AF-A0A239XQY0-F1
#
_entry.id   AF-A0A239XQY0-F1
#
_cell.length_a   1.000
_cell.length_b   1.000
_cell.length_c   1.000
_cell.angle_alpha   90.00
_cell.angle_beta   90.00
_cell.angle_gamma   90.00
#
_symmetry.space_group_name_H-M   'P 1'
#
loop_
_entity.id
_entity.type
_entity.pdbx_description
1 polymer ?
#
loop_
_entity_poly.entity_id
_entity_poly.type
_entity_poly.pdbx_seq_one_letter_code
_entity_poly.pdbx_strand_id
1 'polypeptide(L)'
;MKYKKVELLKEAIKHKGFIQKVPVIWRMVKLWRKGEYKTSAIDIVLPLLGLLYVISPIDLIPEIAVPFIGSLDDLAVLAVIIPKLMKEVDKFLLWEAMQKEGITTIDVEEVK
;
A
#
# COMPACT_ATOMS: atom_id res chain seq x y z
N MET A 1 -5.80 -3.59 -25.57
CA MET A 1 -6.43 -3.53 -24.22
C MET A 1 -5.44 -3.40 -23.05
N LYS A 2 -4.16 -3.82 -23.16
CA LYS A 2 -3.16 -3.76 -22.07
C LYS A 2 -2.70 -2.33 -21.69
N TYR A 3 -2.62 -1.41 -22.65
CA TYR A 3 -2.12 -0.04 -22.44
C TYR A 3 -3.02 0.84 -21.57
N LYS A 4 -4.35 0.67 -21.64
CA LYS A 4 -5.30 1.43 -20.80
C LYS A 4 -5.11 1.18 -19.30
N LYS A 5 -4.74 -0.03 -18.88
CA LYS A 5 -4.52 -0.33 -17.45
C LYS A 5 -3.27 0.36 -16.92
N VAL A 6 -2.20 0.41 -17.72
CA VAL A 6 -0.95 1.09 -17.36
C VAL A 6 -1.16 2.60 -17.32
N GLU A 7 -1.96 3.13 -18.23
CA GLU A 7 -2.33 4.55 -18.26
C GLU A 7 -3.21 4.95 -17.06
N LEU A 8 -4.20 4.12 -16.70
CA LEU A 8 -5.00 4.31 -15.47
C LEU A 8 -4.13 4.25 -14.21
N LEU A 9 -3.12 3.38 -14.19
CA LEU A 9 -2.16 3.30 -13.11
C LEU A 9 -1.27 4.53 -13.04
N LYS A 10 -0.75 4.99 -14.18
CA LYS A 10 0.00 6.25 -14.27
C LYS A 10 -0.85 7.42 -13.81
N GLU A 11 -2.12 7.48 -14.21
CA GLU A 11 -3.06 8.52 -13.82
C GLU A 11 -3.33 8.46 -12.30
N ALA A 12 -3.53 7.27 -11.73
CA ALA A 12 -3.72 7.07 -10.29
C ALA A 12 -2.48 7.45 -9.45
N ILE A 13 -1.28 7.17 -9.97
CA ILE A 13 0.01 7.53 -9.35
C ILE A 13 0.26 9.04 -9.45
N LYS A 14 -0.02 9.63 -10.62
CA LYS A 14 0.23 11.03 -10.96
C LYS A 14 -0.84 11.96 -10.37
N HIS A 15 -2.04 11.45 -10.08
CA HIS A 15 -3.04 12.19 -9.34
C HIS A 15 -2.51 12.52 -7.94
N LYS A 16 -2.68 13.80 -7.55
CA LYS A 16 -2.38 14.32 -6.21
C LYS A 16 -2.94 13.47 -5.05
N GLY A 17 -3.89 12.57 -5.32
CA GLY A 17 -4.49 11.63 -4.38
C GLY A 17 -3.53 10.60 -3.77
N PHE A 18 -2.50 10.11 -4.49
CA PHE A 18 -1.54 9.17 -3.88
C PHE A 18 -0.68 9.87 -2.82
N ILE A 19 -0.13 11.03 -3.15
CA ILE A 19 0.68 11.85 -2.22
C ILE A 19 -0.15 12.27 -1.01
N GLN A 20 -1.43 12.61 -1.19
CA GLN A 20 -2.36 12.90 -0.09
C GLN A 20 -2.62 11.69 0.83
N LYS A 21 -2.43 10.46 0.34
CA LYS A 21 -2.56 9.24 1.14
C LYS A 21 -1.27 8.83 1.85
N VAL A 22 -0.12 9.45 1.56
CA VAL A 22 1.15 9.16 2.27
C VAL A 22 1.03 9.30 3.80
N PRO A 23 0.43 10.37 4.35
CA PRO A 23 0.20 10.47 5.80
C PRO A 23 -0.71 9.37 6.35
N VAL A 24 -1.68 8.90 5.55
CA VAL A 24 -2.58 7.79 5.91
C VAL A 24 -1.82 6.48 5.95
N ILE A 25 -0.99 6.21 4.94
CA ILE A 25 -0.11 5.02 4.89
C ILE A 25 0.80 5.00 6.11
N TRP A 26 1.41 6.13 6.47
CA TRP A 26 2.25 6.22 7.67
C TRP A 26 1.48 5.86 8.95
N ARG A 27 0.25 6.37 9.10
CA ARG A 27 -0.61 6.08 10.25
C ARG A 27 -1.04 4.61 10.28
N MET A 28 -1.39 4.04 9.13
CA MET A 28 -1.71 2.62 8.97
C MET A 28 -0.56 1.74 9.45
N VAL A 29 0.67 2.01 8.99
CA VAL A 29 1.86 1.26 9.41
C VAL A 29 2.13 1.40 10.90
N LYS A 30 1.95 2.60 11.46
CA LYS A 30 2.11 2.85 12.89
C LYS A 30 1.11 2.05 13.73
N LEU A 31 -0.17 2.05 13.37
CA LEU A 31 -1.22 1.33 14.11
C LEU A 31 -1.14 -0.18 13.91
N TRP A 32 -0.69 -0.63 12.74
CA TRP A 32 -0.37 -2.03 12.50
C TRP A 32 0.79 -2.51 13.37
N ARG A 33 1.90 -1.74 13.44
CA ARG A 33 3.03 -2.06 14.33
C ARG A 33 2.66 -2.12 15.81
N LYS A 34 1.65 -1.35 16.23
CA LYS A 34 1.11 -1.38 17.59
C LYS A 34 0.15 -2.55 17.84
N GLY A 35 -0.25 -3.28 16.80
CA GLY A 35 -1.24 -4.36 16.88
C GLY A 35 -2.69 -3.89 16.93
N GLU A 36 -2.94 -2.58 16.80
CA GLU A 36 -4.29 -2.00 16.81
C GLU A 36 -5.02 -2.27 15.49
N TYR A 37 -4.33 -2.08 14.35
CA TYR A 37 -4.84 -2.46 13.03
C TYR A 37 -4.37 -3.88 12.68
N LYS A 38 -5.29 -4.86 12.72
CA LYS A 38 -4.98 -6.27 12.42
C LYS A 38 -5.17 -6.54 10.92
N THR A 39 -4.05 -6.65 10.21
CA THR A 39 -4.01 -7.13 8.82
C THR A 39 -2.79 -8.03 8.62
N SER A 40 -2.76 -8.76 7.50
CA SER A 40 -1.63 -9.61 7.16
C SER A 40 -0.36 -8.78 6.97
N ALA A 41 0.74 -9.23 7.57
CA ALA A 41 2.05 -8.59 7.39
C ALA A 41 2.44 -8.50 5.91
N ILE A 42 2.06 -9.49 5.10
CA ILE A 42 2.34 -9.52 3.66
C ILE A 42 1.62 -8.37 2.93
N ASP A 43 0.42 -7.99 3.37
CA ASP A 43 -0.36 -6.94 2.72
C ASP A 43 0.14 -5.52 3.01
N ILE A 44 1.00 -5.37 4.03
CA ILE A 44 1.69 -4.12 4.35
C ILE A 44 3.14 -4.15 3.87
N VAL A 45 3.88 -5.20 4.18
CA VAL A 45 5.32 -5.29 3.91
C VAL A 45 5.60 -5.40 2.42
N LEU A 46 4.86 -6.23 1.68
CA LEU A 46 5.13 -6.42 0.25
C LEU A 46 4.93 -5.12 -0.55
N PRO A 47 3.85 -4.35 -0.34
CA PRO A 47 3.71 -3.08 -1.04
C PRO A 47 4.73 -2.01 -0.61
N LEU A 48 5.12 -1.98 0.66
CA LEU A 48 6.16 -1.06 1.13
C LEU A 48 7.53 -1.40 0.57
N LEU A 49 7.89 -2.69 0.48
CA LEU A 49 9.14 -3.14 -0.14
C LEU A 49 9.17 -2.81 -1.63
N GLY A 50 8.06 -3.00 -2.35
CA GLY A 50 7.96 -2.60 -3.76
C GLY A 50 8.09 -1.09 -3.96
N LEU A 51 7.58 -0.29 -3.03
CA LEU A 51 7.76 1.17 -3.05
C LEU A 51 9.20 1.57 -2.70
N LEU A 52 9.83 0.90 -1.73
CA LEU A 52 11.22 1.13 -1.35
C LEU A 52 12.18 0.80 -2.50
N TYR A 53 11.93 -0.30 -3.22
CA TYR A 53 12.69 -0.68 -4.42
C TYR A 53 12.66 0.40 -5.49
N VAL A 54 11.54 1.12 -5.62
CA VAL A 54 11.36 2.20 -6.61
C VAL A 54 11.98 3.52 -6.14
N ILE A 55 11.89 3.82 -4.84
CA ILE A 55 12.44 5.07 -4.27
C ILE A 55 13.96 4.98 -4.13
N SER A 56 14.49 3.80 -3.78
CA SER A 56 15.92 3.54 -3.72
C SER A 56 16.25 2.14 -4.27
N PRO A 57 16.45 2.02 -5.60
CA PRO A 57 16.98 0.80 -6.20
C PRO A 57 18.47 0.57 -5.87
N ILE A 58 19.09 1.44 -5.05
CA ILE A 58 20.54 1.69 -5.06
C ILE A 58 21.26 1.20 -3.78
N ASP A 59 20.60 1.16 -2.61
CA ASP A 59 21.35 1.08 -1.34
C ASP A 59 21.73 -0.34 -0.88
N LEU A 60 21.59 -1.36 -1.74
CA LEU A 60 21.81 -2.77 -1.42
C LEU A 60 22.65 -3.55 -2.43
N ILE A 61 23.13 -2.89 -3.50
CA ILE A 61 24.05 -3.51 -4.45
C ILE A 61 25.42 -2.85 -4.26
N PRO A 62 26.30 -3.44 -3.44
CA PRO A 62 27.69 -3.03 -3.40
C PRO A 62 28.31 -3.32 -4.79
N GLU A 63 28.49 -2.27 -5.57
CA GLU A 63 29.46 -2.10 -6.67
C GLU A 63 29.43 -3.04 -7.90
N ILE A 64 28.57 -4.08 -8.02
CA ILE A 64 28.82 -5.15 -9.02
C ILE A 64 27.69 -5.44 -10.05
N ALA A 65 26.42 -5.06 -9.84
CA ALA A 65 25.33 -5.62 -10.67
C ALA A 65 24.89 -4.75 -11.88
N VAL A 66 25.46 -5.06 -13.05
CA VAL A 66 24.81 -5.08 -14.39
C VAL A 66 24.62 -3.74 -15.13
N PRO A 67 25.36 -3.46 -16.23
CA PRO A 67 25.25 -2.23 -17.01
C PRO A 67 24.06 -2.17 -17.98
N PHE A 68 23.10 -3.11 -17.96
CA PHE A 68 22.10 -3.21 -19.05
C PHE A 68 20.71 -3.80 -18.74
N ILE A 69 20.28 -3.99 -17.48
CA ILE A 69 18.95 -4.54 -17.19
C ILE A 69 18.37 -3.79 -15.99
N GLY A 70 17.23 -3.10 -16.12
CA GLY A 70 16.59 -2.57 -14.91
C GLY A 70 15.29 -1.78 -15.10
N SER A 71 15.21 -0.87 -16.06
CA SER A 71 14.20 0.21 -15.98
C SER A 71 12.76 -0.18 -16.35
N LEU A 72 12.55 -1.31 -17.05
CA LEU A 72 11.22 -1.75 -17.48
C LEU A 72 10.50 -2.60 -16.42
N ASP A 73 11.26 -3.29 -15.57
CA ASP A 73 10.70 -4.16 -14.52
C ASP A 73 10.11 -3.33 -13.37
N ASP A 74 10.73 -2.20 -13.03
CA ASP A 74 10.26 -1.27 -11.98
C ASP A 74 8.80 -0.81 -12.20
N LEU A 75 8.45 -0.50 -13.45
CA LEU A 75 7.09 -0.07 -13.81
C LEU A 75 6.07 -1.20 -13.72
N ALA A 76 6.48 -2.43 -14.03
CA ALA A 76 5.63 -3.60 -13.90
C ALA A 76 5.37 -3.94 -12.42
N VAL A 77 6.40 -3.82 -11.58
CA VAL A 77 6.29 -3.98 -10.12
C VAL A 77 5.35 -2.93 -9.54
N LEU A 78 5.54 -1.65 -9.86
CA LEU A 78 4.65 -0.56 -9.43
C LEU A 78 3.20 -0.77 -9.88
N ALA A 79 3.00 -1.26 -11.11
CA ALA A 79 1.69 -1.56 -11.66
C ALA A 79 0.91 -2.59 -10.82
N VAL A 80 1.60 -3.50 -10.16
CA VAL A 80 0.98 -4.52 -9.31
C VAL A 80 0.85 -4.03 -7.86
N ILE A 81 1.88 -3.36 -7.36
CA ILE A 81 2.02 -3.01 -5.95
C ILE A 81 1.12 -1.84 -5.54
N ILE A 82 1.02 -0.80 -6.37
CA ILE A 82 0.25 0.40 -6.02
C ILE A 82 -1.25 0.13 -5.83
N PRO A 83 -1.94 -0.59 -6.73
CA PRO A 83 -3.35 -0.93 -6.53
C PRO A 83 -3.57 -1.77 -5.27
N LYS A 84 -2.62 -2.67 -4.97
CA LYS A 84 -2.67 -3.49 -3.75
C LYS A 84 -2.54 -2.64 -2.49
N LEU A 85 -1.57 -1.71 -2.47
CA LEU A 85 -1.41 -0.76 -1.36
C LEU A 85 -2.65 0.12 -1.18
N MET A 86 -3.18 0.67 -2.26
CA MET A 86 -4.35 1.55 -2.22
C MET A 86 -5.58 0.84 -1.66
N LYS A 87 -5.81 -0.42 -2.06
CA LYS A 87 -6.88 -1.25 -1.50
C LYS A 87 -6.70 -1.45 0.02
N GLU A 88 -5.48 -1.64 0.49
CA GLU A 88 -5.21 -1.81 1.92
C GLU A 88 -5.40 -0.48 2.69
N VAL A 89 -4.99 0.64 2.11
CA VAL A 89 -5.24 1.98 2.66
C VAL A 89 -6.74 2.27 2.79
N ASP A 90 -7.54 1.87 1.81
CA ASP A 90 -8.99 2.07 1.87
C ASP A 90 -9.64 1.21 2.96
N LYS A 91 -9.21 -0.05 3.14
CA LYS A 91 -9.65 -0.88 4.27
C LYS A 91 -9.24 -0.26 5.61
N PHE A 92 -8.02 0.24 5.71
CA PHE A 92 -7.53 0.91 6.91
C PHE A 92 -8.38 2.14 7.25
N LEU A 93 -8.74 2.96 6.26
CA LEU A 93 -9.60 4.14 6.47
C LEU A 93 -11.00 3.74 6.95
N LEU A 94 -11.59 2.67 6.39
CA LEU A 94 -12.88 2.14 6.85
C LEU A 94 -12.79 1.67 8.30
N TRP A 95 -11.77 0.88 8.63
CA TRP A 95 -11.52 0.43 10.00
C TRP A 95 -11.31 1.61 10.96
N GLU A 96 -10.53 2.62 10.55
CA GLU A 96 -10.25 3.81 11.38
C GLU A 96 -11.51 4.63 11.62
N ALA A 97 -12.40 4.74 10.62
CA ALA A 97 -13.70 5.39 10.77
C ALA A 97 -14.59 4.62 11.77
N MET A 98 -14.66 3.30 11.68
CA MET A 98 -15.42 2.45 12.62
C MET A 98 -14.93 2.62 14.07
N GLN A 99 -13.61 2.71 14.28
CA GLN A 99 -13.04 2.96 15.62
C GLN A 99 -13.38 4.36 16.16
N LYS A 100 -13.42 5.38 15.29
CA LYS A 100 -13.74 6.76 15.68
C LYS A 100 -15.21 6.98 15.98
N GLU A 101 -16.11 6.29 15.28
CA GLU A 101 -17.55 6.38 15.52
C GLU A 101 -18.01 5.54 16.71
N GLY A 102 -17.09 4.88 17.43
CA GLY A 102 -17.42 4.11 18.63
C GLY A 102 -18.35 2.93 18.34
N ILE A 103 -18.35 2.40 17.11
CA ILE A 103 -19.09 1.19 16.76
C ILE A 103 -18.29 0.00 17.30
N THR A 104 -18.32 -0.17 18.62
CA THR A 104 -18.28 -1.50 19.22
C THR A 104 -19.45 -2.25 18.61
N THR A 105 -19.16 -3.34 17.91
CA THR A 105 -20.15 -4.35 17.54
C THR A 105 -21.12 -4.48 18.71
N ILE A 106 -22.37 -4.08 18.50
CA ILE A 106 -23.43 -4.35 19.44
C ILE A 106 -23.44 -5.87 19.49
N ASP A 107 -23.01 -6.44 20.62
CA ASP A 107 -23.18 -7.85 20.88
C ASP A 107 -24.65 -8.14 20.63
N VAL A 108 -24.93 -8.86 19.54
CA VAL A 108 -26.26 -9.38 19.29
C VAL A 108 -26.41 -10.47 20.33
N GLU A 109 -26.80 -10.07 21.55
CA GLU A 109 -27.37 -10.99 22.52
C GLU A 109 -28.50 -11.71 21.80
N GLU A 110 -28.21 -12.97 21.50
CA GLU A 110 -29.16 -13.96 21.02
C GLU A 110 -30.21 -14.10 22.13
N VAL A 111 -31.30 -13.32 22.02
CA VAL A 111 -32.47 -13.45 22.88
C VAL A 111 -33.04 -14.85 22.63
N LYS A 112 -32.78 -15.75 23.57
CA LYS A 112 -33.35 -17.09 23.64
C LYS A 112 -34.50 -17.13 24.63
#